data_AF-A0A7J2HYP0-F1
#
_entry.id   AF-A0A7J2HYP0-F1
#
_cell.length_a   1.000
_cell.length_b   1.000
_cell.length_c   1.000
_cell.angle_alpha   90.00
_cell.angle_beta   90.00
_cell.angle_gamma   90.00
#
_symmetry.space_group_name_H-M   'P 1'
#
loop_
_entity.id
_entity.type
_entity.pdbx_description
1 polymer ?
#
loop_
_entity_poly.entity_id
_entity_poly.type
_entity_poly.pdbx_seq_one_letter_code
_entity_poly.pdbx_strand_id
1 'polypeptide(L)' 'MKYRLLDVLACPIDKHFPLELMVFKESTPREEKVPDKPPCEKYCGFLGRRLE' A
#
# COMPACT_ATOMS: atom_id res chain seq x y z
N MET A 1 2.41 -0.99 9.54
CA MET A 1 2.67 -1.28 8.10
C MET A 1 1.65 -2.32 7.64
N LYS A 2 1.28 -2.35 6.35
CA LYS A 2 0.38 -3.40 5.82
C LYS A 2 1.20 -4.66 5.49
N TYR A 3 1.05 -5.73 6.27
CA TYR A 3 1.85 -6.96 6.12
C TYR A 3 1.69 -7.65 4.75
N ARG A 4 0.53 -7.50 4.10
CA ARG A 4 0.26 -8.05 2.76
C ARG A 4 1.20 -7.54 1.67
N LEU A 5 1.93 -6.44 1.91
CA LEU A 5 2.92 -5.95 0.96
C LEU A 5 4.13 -6.90 0.85
N LEU A 6 4.45 -7.64 1.90
CA LEU A 6 5.58 -8.57 1.90
C LEU A 6 5.38 -9.73 0.91
N ASP A 7 4.14 -10.06 0.57
CA ASP A 7 3.78 -11.13 -0.37
C ASP A 7 4.25 -10.85 -1.81
N VAL A 8 4.59 -9.58 -2.13
CA VAL A 8 5.02 -9.16 -3.47
C VAL A 8 6.42 -8.54 -3.49
N LEU A 9 7.05 -8.34 -2.33
CA LEU A 9 8.38 -7.72 -2.24
C LEU A 9 9.47 -8.78 -2.25
N ALA A 10 10.36 -8.71 -3.25
CA ALA A 10 11.62 -9.44 -3.29
C ALA A 10 12.81 -8.49 -3.03
N CYS A 11 13.96 -9.03 -2.64
CA CYS A 11 15.18 -8.24 -2.50
C CYS A 11 15.59 -7.64 -3.88
N PRO A 12 15.82 -6.33 -4.00
CA PRO A 12 16.11 -5.69 -5.28
C PRO A 12 17.51 -6.03 -5.84
N ILE A 13 18.39 -6.59 -5.01
CA ILE A 13 19.77 -6.91 -5.38
C ILE A 13 19.86 -8.32 -5.99
N ASP A 14 19.30 -9.32 -5.30
CA ASP A 14 19.44 -10.74 -5.64
C ASP A 14 18.12 -11.43 -6.03
N LYS A 15 17.00 -10.69 -5.97
CA LYS A 15 15.64 -11.19 -6.24
C LYS A 15 15.21 -12.31 -5.29
N HIS A 16 15.84 -12.42 -4.12
CA HIS A 16 15.45 -13.39 -3.11
C HIS A 16 14.04 -13.09 -2.59
N PHE A 17 13.25 -14.15 -2.50
CA PHE A 17 11.89 -14.14 -2.00
C PHE A 17 11.63 -15.49 -1.31
N PRO A 18 11.01 -15.51 -0.12
CA PRO A 18 10.46 -14.37 0.64
C PRO A 18 11.52 -13.61 1.47
N LEU A 19 11.21 -12.37 1.86
CA LEU A 19 12.03 -11.59 2.79
C LEU A 19 11.76 -11.99 4.26
N GLU A 20 12.78 -11.92 5.11
CA GLU A 20 12.63 -12.11 6.55
C GLU A 20 12.12 -10.82 7.22
N LEU A 21 11.09 -10.95 8.06
CA LEU A 21 10.47 -9.83 8.75
C LEU A 21 10.85 -9.82 10.24
N MET A 22 11.54 -8.78 10.69
CA MET A 22 11.80 -8.52 12.10
C MET A 22 11.00 -7.30 12.58
N VAL A 23 10.11 -7.50 13.56
CA VAL A 23 9.22 -6.44 14.08
C VAL A 23 9.68 -6.01 15.46
N PHE A 24 10.13 -4.76 15.59
CA PHE A 24 10.57 -4.19 16.87
C PHE A 24 9.44 -3.49 17.64
N LYS A 25 8.44 -2.96 16.93
CA LYS A 25 7.30 -2.25 17.50
C LYS A 25 6.14 -2.28 16.53
N GLU A 26 4.98 -2.69 17.01
CA GLU A 26 3.72 -2.60 16.27
C GLU A 26 2.95 -1.37 16.70
N SER A 27 2.30 -0.71 15.74
CA SER A 27 1.35 0.36 15.99
C SER A 27 -0.05 -0.10 15.57
N THR A 28 -1.04 0.22 16.40
CA THR A 28 -2.44 0.09 16.01
C THR A 28 -2.69 1.02 14.82
N PRO A 29 -3.29 0.54 13.72
CA PRO A 29 -3.68 1.40 12.62
C PRO A 29 -4.52 2.55 13.17
N ARG A 30 -4.16 3.80 12.85
CA ARG A 30 -5.10 4.90 13.06
C ARG A 30 -6.32 4.60 12.21
N GLU A 31 -7.51 4.74 12.79
CA GLU A 31 -8.74 4.78 11.99
C GLU A 31 -8.60 5.94 11.00
N GLU A 32 -8.27 5.63 9.75
CA GLU A 32 -8.29 6.60 8.68
C GLU A 32 -9.75 6.97 8.48
N LYS A 33 -10.10 8.24 8.71
CA LYS A 33 -11.41 8.76 8.35
C LYS A 33 -11.58 8.53 6.85
N VAL A 34 -12.48 7.64 6.48
CA VAL A 34 -12.85 7.44 5.09
C VAL A 34 -13.51 8.73 4.63
N PRO A 35 -12.95 9.43 3.63
CA PRO A 35 -13.58 10.64 3.13
C PRO A 35 -14.93 10.29 2.50
N ASP A 36 -15.95 11.14 2.72
CA ASP A 36 -17.31 10.92 2.21
C ASP A 36 -17.35 10.78 0.67
N LYS A 37 -16.36 11.35 -0.02
CA LYS A 37 -16.18 11.22 -1.47
C LYS A 37 -14.77 10.70 -1.76
N PRO A 38 -14.61 9.77 -2.71
CA PRO A 38 -13.29 9.36 -3.16
C PRO A 38 -12.55 10.57 -3.76
N PRO A 39 -11.23 10.70 -3.55
CA PRO A 39 -10.47 11.74 -4.22
C PRO A 39 -10.60 11.58 -5.74
N CYS A 40 -10.75 12.71 -6.44
CA CYS A 40 -11.01 12.74 -7.88
C CYS A 40 -9.98 11.91 -8.67
N GLU A 41 -8.71 11.96 -8.29
CA GLU A 41 -7.62 11.17 -8.90
C GLU A 41 -7.90 9.67 -8.86
N LYS A 42 -8.37 9.14 -7.72
CA LYS A 42 -8.67 7.71 -7.58
C LYS A 42 -9.93 7.34 -8.36
N TYR A 43 -10.96 8.19 -8.32
CA TYR A 43 -12.23 7.92 -9.01
C TYR A 43 -12.11 8.06 -10.53
N CYS A 44 -11.55 9.17 -11.01
CA CYS A 44 -11.33 9.42 -12.44
C CYS A 44 -10.29 8.46 -13.01
N GLY A 45 -9.23 8.12 -12.25
CA GLY A 45 -8.26 7.10 -12.64
C GLY A 45 -8.91 5.72 -12.81
N PHE A 46 -9.80 5.31 -11.90
CA PHE A 46 -10.59 4.07 -12.06
C PHE A 46 -11.47 4.10 -13.32
N LEU A 47 -12.00 5.26 -13.68
CA LEU A 47 -12.78 5.47 -14.90
C LEU A 47 -11.95 5.66 -16.17
N GLY A 48 -10.61 5.61 -16.09
CA GLY A 48 -9.73 5.83 -17.24
C GLY A 48 -9.75 7.27 -17.78
N ARG A 49 -10.19 8.25 -16.98
CA ARG A 49 -10.25 9.66 -17.38
C ARG A 49 -8.92 10.34 -17.08
N ARG A 50 -8.43 11.14 -18.02
CA ARG A 50 -7.25 12.00 -17.83
C ARG A 50 -7.68 13.24 -17.02
N LEU A 51 -6.99 13.50 -15.92
CA LEU A 51 -7.07 14.78 -15.21
C LEU A 51 -5.94 15.65 -15.80
N GLU A 52 -6.31 16.72 -16.51
CA GLU A 52 -5.39 17.78 -16.93
C GLU A 52 -5.33 18.87 -15.86
#